data_AF-A0A7S0F2U4-F1
#
_entry.id   AF-A0A7S0F2U4-F1
#
_cell.length_a   1.000
_cell.length_b   1.000
_cell.length_c   1.000
_cell.angle_alpha   90.00
_cell.angle_beta   90.00
_cell.angle_gamma   90.00
#
_symmetry.space_group_name_H-M   'P 1'
#
loop_
_entity.id
_entity.type
_entity.pdbx_description
1 polymer ?
#
loop_
_entity_poly.entity_id
_entity_poly.type
_entity_poly.pdbx_seq_one_letter_code
_entity_poly.pdbx_strand_id
1 'polypeptide(L)'
;MHSRILCIALLSLLVGAHAKVVQNAMDDATTGSKKQMSRHHRKQSLDSHFWHQGGETYGNHIGRYFRPSYSSTFSLIKLNNVNVTFLDNTNLRGYDGADMATLGRYSVMTRMGMIEHCNSRNFDDVDGILGFGWADQPRSAALLKTLTQPSRPSWNIFDQPFAGDGVPMPRKFAFTANNELGELQLGGYDPAMLSEDFTMFHMTGENVYGIDIHSITYGGVELLHFGQANHKKAFVGEFDSGTTCLLLPNTDVQGNFTTSPFGILAREQAKGERHPLLYKTRDIHGVEHTYAMSYTECVEPTDETMILGDPFFRKWVVLHDLTDLSSKKMGLAPKNPSYQLGAATDRSILTPNHAPHQLTFKAHKNHQPVTKIHARRKMRDQNFVHALSATKQALKARFTELAEPIDSIHPDKVAVKSQQMVTYNIQLAIGSPPQPLDVIFDTGSFMLAVFAEPPPEGMKPLGLGDKSKKSHKLANKPHHPYHHVVEEGEPVELAARGQTFSMSYGSSSLLFVVCAVCVASIFLVLQRRNRRKYFETVQGNDSSYGSC
;
A
#
# COMPACT_ATOMS: atom_id res chain seq x y z
N MET A 1 66.95 6.82 -62.49
CA MET A 1 66.92 5.36 -62.70
C MET A 1 67.65 4.68 -61.55
N HIS A 2 66.96 3.70 -60.96
CA HIS A 2 67.42 2.63 -60.08
C HIS A 2 68.48 2.94 -59.02
N SER A 3 68.05 3.42 -57.84
CA SER A 3 68.42 2.83 -56.53
C SER A 3 67.78 3.60 -55.34
N ARG A 4 66.45 3.80 -55.35
CA ARG A 4 65.70 4.37 -54.20
C ARG A 4 64.30 3.77 -54.00
N ILE A 5 64.02 2.60 -54.57
CA ILE A 5 62.71 1.92 -54.48
C ILE A 5 62.78 0.64 -53.61
N LEU A 6 63.95 0.24 -53.09
CA LEU A 6 64.08 -0.96 -52.27
C LEU A 6 64.07 -0.74 -50.74
N CYS A 7 64.01 0.51 -50.26
CA CYS A 7 63.97 0.81 -48.81
C CYS A 7 62.59 1.22 -48.27
N ILE A 8 61.56 1.36 -49.12
CA ILE A 8 60.19 1.69 -48.67
C ILE A 8 59.29 0.44 -48.60
N ALA A 9 59.66 -0.66 -49.27
CA ALA A 9 58.90 -1.91 -49.23
C ALA A 9 59.20 -2.81 -48.01
N LEU A 10 60.28 -2.56 -47.27
CA LEU A 10 60.64 -3.33 -46.06
C LEU A 10 60.17 -2.65 -44.75
N LEU A 11 59.76 -1.38 -44.79
CA LEU A 11 59.14 -0.68 -43.65
C LEU A 11 57.61 -0.80 -43.61
N SER A 12 56.97 -1.21 -44.70
CA SER A 12 55.51 -1.42 -44.75
C SER A 12 55.07 -2.83 -44.33
N LEU A 13 55.99 -3.80 -44.25
CA LEU A 13 55.71 -5.17 -43.75
C LEU A 13 55.95 -5.34 -42.23
N LEU A 14 56.73 -4.46 -41.60
CA LEU A 14 56.97 -4.50 -40.15
C LEU A 14 55.98 -3.65 -39.32
N VAL A 15 55.29 -2.69 -39.94
CA VAL A 15 54.20 -1.94 -39.29
C VAL A 15 52.86 -2.69 -39.38
N GLY A 16 52.67 -3.56 -40.38
CA GLY A 16 51.49 -4.41 -40.53
C GLY A 16 51.42 -5.62 -39.58
N ALA A 17 52.57 -6.11 -39.10
CA ALA A 17 52.63 -7.26 -38.18
C ALA A 17 52.46 -6.86 -36.70
N HIS A 18 52.77 -5.61 -36.32
CA HIS A 18 52.54 -5.12 -34.96
C HIS A 18 51.11 -4.61 -34.72
N ALA A 19 50.40 -4.16 -35.75
CA ALA A 19 49.01 -3.71 -35.61
C ALA A 19 48.03 -4.88 -35.36
N LYS A 20 48.32 -6.09 -35.86
CA LYS A 20 47.42 -7.25 -35.71
C LYS A 20 47.61 -8.03 -34.41
N VAL A 21 48.80 -7.95 -33.79
CA VAL A 21 49.09 -8.59 -32.50
C VAL A 21 48.63 -7.71 -31.32
N VAL A 22 48.67 -6.38 -31.44
CA VAL A 22 48.13 -5.48 -30.41
C VAL A 22 46.60 -5.45 -30.42
N GLN A 23 45.96 -5.60 -31.58
CA GLN A 23 44.49 -5.63 -31.66
C GLN A 23 43.90 -6.94 -31.11
N ASN A 24 44.53 -8.08 -31.37
CA ASN A 24 44.11 -9.36 -30.78
C ASN A 24 44.40 -9.45 -29.26
N ALA A 25 45.43 -8.74 -28.76
CA ALA A 25 45.71 -8.68 -27.32
C ALA A 25 44.77 -7.72 -26.55
N MET A 26 44.21 -6.68 -27.19
CA MET A 26 43.21 -5.80 -26.57
C MET A 26 41.79 -6.39 -26.62
N ASP A 27 41.47 -7.22 -27.62
CA ASP A 27 40.17 -7.90 -27.71
C ASP A 27 40.07 -9.11 -26.76
N ASP A 28 41.17 -9.81 -26.45
CA ASP A 28 41.17 -10.91 -25.45
C ASP A 28 41.21 -10.40 -24.00
N ALA A 29 41.83 -9.24 -23.73
CA ALA A 29 41.86 -8.66 -22.38
C ALA A 29 40.52 -8.01 -21.95
N THR A 30 39.73 -7.51 -22.91
CA THR A 30 38.43 -6.87 -22.61
C THR A 30 37.24 -7.85 -22.62
N THR A 31 37.40 -9.04 -23.20
CA THR A 31 36.36 -10.08 -23.19
C THR A 31 36.56 -11.13 -22.09
N GLY A 32 37.77 -11.34 -21.57
CA GLY A 32 38.02 -12.26 -20.44
C GLY A 32 37.49 -11.74 -19.08
N SER A 33 37.73 -10.48 -18.73
CA SER A 33 37.34 -9.91 -17.43
C SER A 33 35.82 -9.68 -17.31
N LYS A 34 35.16 -9.18 -18.38
CA LYS A 34 33.69 -8.97 -18.38
C LYS A 34 32.91 -10.29 -18.38
N LYS A 35 33.40 -11.32 -19.07
CA LYS A 35 32.72 -12.64 -19.13
C LYS A 35 32.95 -13.45 -17.85
N GLN A 36 34.06 -13.24 -17.15
CA GLN A 36 34.34 -13.88 -15.86
C GLN A 36 33.69 -13.15 -14.68
N MET A 37 33.57 -11.81 -14.68
CA MET A 37 32.72 -11.06 -13.73
C MET A 37 31.24 -11.41 -13.88
N SER A 38 30.74 -11.58 -15.12
CA SER A 38 29.34 -12.02 -15.34
C SER A 38 29.07 -13.43 -14.82
N ARG A 39 30.08 -14.32 -14.82
CA ARG A 39 29.97 -15.68 -14.28
C ARG A 39 30.14 -15.75 -12.78
N HIS A 40 30.91 -14.85 -12.15
CA HIS A 40 31.04 -14.80 -10.69
C HIS A 40 29.87 -14.08 -10.02
N HIS A 41 29.33 -12.99 -10.60
CA HIS A 41 28.09 -12.39 -10.08
C HIS A 41 26.86 -13.30 -10.27
N ARG A 42 26.83 -14.11 -11.34
CA ARG A 42 25.78 -15.13 -11.52
C ARG A 42 25.91 -16.32 -10.55
N LYS A 43 27.07 -16.49 -9.90
CA LYS A 43 27.30 -17.56 -8.91
C LYS A 43 27.14 -17.09 -7.47
N GLN A 44 27.46 -15.83 -7.16
CA GLN A 44 27.22 -15.27 -5.83
C GLN A 44 25.75 -14.91 -5.55
N SER A 45 24.88 -14.86 -6.57
CA SER A 45 23.43 -14.80 -6.36
C SER A 45 22.78 -16.18 -6.09
N LEU A 46 23.55 -17.26 -6.05
CA LEU A 46 23.04 -18.63 -5.85
C LEU A 46 23.29 -19.20 -4.43
N ASP A 47 24.06 -18.51 -3.59
CA ASP A 47 24.45 -19.01 -2.27
C ASP A 47 23.86 -18.20 -1.10
N SER A 48 22.59 -17.82 -1.21
CA SER A 48 21.74 -17.64 -0.02
C SER A 48 20.86 -18.88 0.11
N HIS A 49 21.38 -19.89 0.80
CA HIS A 49 20.62 -21.07 1.22
C HIS A 49 19.48 -20.66 2.17
N PHE A 50 18.38 -20.16 1.60
CA PHE A 50 17.04 -20.23 2.17
C PHE A 50 16.03 -19.88 1.08
N TRP A 51 15.37 -20.93 0.57
CA TRP A 51 14.06 -20.97 -0.10
C TRP A 51 13.97 -21.11 -1.64
N HIS A 52 13.91 -22.40 -2.01
CA HIS A 52 13.10 -23.12 -3.01
C HIS A 52 13.28 -22.93 -4.54
N GLN A 53 13.68 -24.05 -5.16
CA GLN A 53 13.69 -24.33 -6.59
C GLN A 53 12.26 -24.51 -7.14
N GLY A 54 11.53 -23.40 -7.22
CA GLY A 54 10.22 -23.30 -7.88
C GLY A 54 10.13 -21.94 -8.55
N GLY A 55 10.84 -21.80 -9.66
CA GLY A 55 11.08 -20.53 -10.36
C GLY A 55 9.84 -19.69 -10.66
N GLU A 56 9.62 -18.68 -9.82
CA GLU A 56 8.81 -17.51 -10.14
C GLU A 56 9.59 -16.24 -9.80
N THR A 57 10.71 -16.04 -10.51
CA THR A 57 11.25 -14.69 -10.73
C THR A 57 10.49 -14.10 -11.92
N TYR A 58 9.46 -13.28 -11.68
CA TYR A 58 8.74 -12.64 -12.79
C TYR A 58 9.34 -11.29 -13.14
N GLY A 59 10.11 -11.29 -14.23
CA GLY A 59 10.58 -10.12 -14.94
C GLY A 59 9.54 -9.59 -15.94
N ASN A 60 8.41 -9.10 -15.45
CA ASN A 60 7.34 -8.57 -16.32
C ASN A 60 7.15 -7.04 -16.25
N HIS A 61 7.94 -6.31 -15.49
CA HIS A 61 7.94 -4.85 -15.52
C HIS A 61 8.72 -4.34 -16.77
N ILE A 62 8.27 -3.27 -17.41
CA ILE A 62 8.82 -2.77 -18.70
C ILE A 62 10.10 -1.91 -18.50
N GLY A 63 10.85 -2.11 -17.41
CA GLY A 63 12.23 -1.61 -17.30
C GLY A 63 12.46 -0.20 -16.72
N ARG A 64 11.49 0.41 -16.00
CA ARG A 64 11.73 1.66 -15.24
C ARG A 64 11.84 1.40 -13.73
N TYR A 65 12.94 0.75 -13.36
CA TYR A 65 13.34 0.66 -11.96
C TYR A 65 13.90 1.98 -11.46
N PHE A 66 13.62 2.29 -10.20
CA PHE A 66 14.45 3.23 -9.48
C PHE A 66 15.88 2.66 -9.37
N ARG A 67 16.88 3.47 -9.71
CA ARG A 67 18.30 3.12 -9.60
C ARG A 67 18.93 3.87 -8.45
N PRO A 68 19.09 3.24 -7.27
CA PRO A 68 19.70 3.90 -6.12
C PRO A 68 21.11 4.43 -6.41
N SER A 69 21.88 3.70 -7.22
CA SER A 69 23.25 4.06 -7.62
C SER A 69 23.34 5.36 -8.43
N TYR A 70 22.22 5.81 -9.02
CA TYR A 70 22.17 7.01 -9.86
C TYR A 70 21.69 8.23 -9.07
N SER A 71 21.32 8.06 -7.80
CA SER A 71 20.88 9.15 -6.93
C SER A 71 21.95 9.49 -5.89
N SER A 72 22.39 10.74 -5.91
CA SER A 72 23.32 11.31 -4.92
C SER A 72 22.70 11.52 -3.53
N THR A 73 21.36 11.48 -3.43
CA THR A 73 20.61 11.66 -2.18
C THR A 73 20.10 10.35 -1.59
N PHE A 74 20.32 9.22 -2.27
CA PHE A 74 19.88 7.92 -1.78
C PHE A 74 20.60 7.50 -0.51
N SER A 75 19.84 6.93 0.44
CA SER A 75 20.34 6.33 1.66
C SER A 75 19.68 4.99 1.92
N LEU A 76 20.50 3.94 2.12
CA LEU A 76 20.03 2.64 2.59
C LEU A 76 19.62 2.75 4.07
N ILE A 77 18.37 2.40 4.40
CA ILE A 77 17.86 2.45 5.77
C ILE A 77 17.97 1.08 6.43
N LYS A 78 17.40 0.03 5.80
CA LYS A 78 17.39 -1.31 6.36
C LYS A 78 17.19 -2.37 5.28
N LEU A 79 18.00 -3.42 5.29
CA LEU A 79 17.82 -4.57 4.40
C LEU A 79 16.67 -5.47 4.86
N ASN A 80 16.02 -6.17 3.93
CA ASN A 80 14.99 -7.19 4.19
C ASN A 80 13.85 -6.73 5.12
N ASN A 81 13.40 -5.48 4.97
CA ASN A 81 12.37 -4.91 5.84
C ASN A 81 11.02 -4.70 5.15
N VAL A 82 10.98 -4.75 3.81
CA VAL A 82 9.73 -4.73 3.06
C VAL A 82 9.25 -6.17 2.90
N ASN A 83 8.10 -6.49 3.48
CA ASN A 83 7.35 -7.72 3.26
C ASN A 83 5.87 -7.44 3.54
N VAL A 84 5.13 -7.03 2.51
CA VAL A 84 3.72 -6.59 2.62
C VAL A 84 2.85 -7.53 1.79
N THR A 85 1.72 -7.95 2.34
CA THR A 85 0.70 -8.73 1.62
C THR A 85 -0.63 -7.98 1.61
N PHE A 86 -1.17 -7.73 0.42
CA PHE A 86 -2.46 -7.05 0.23
C PHE A 86 -3.65 -8.03 0.33
N LEU A 87 -4.87 -7.49 0.37
CA LEU A 87 -6.12 -8.29 0.43
C LEU A 87 -6.26 -9.27 -0.74
N ASP A 88 -5.66 -8.94 -1.88
CA ASP A 88 -5.64 -9.79 -3.06
C ASP A 88 -4.50 -10.84 -3.06
N ASN A 89 -3.77 -10.98 -1.94
CA ASN A 89 -2.59 -11.83 -1.75
C ASN A 89 -1.36 -11.43 -2.59
N THR A 90 -1.37 -10.24 -3.18
CA THR A 90 -0.14 -9.65 -3.72
C THR A 90 0.86 -9.47 -2.60
N ASN A 91 2.07 -9.98 -2.76
CA ASN A 91 3.19 -9.89 -1.83
C ASN A 91 4.35 -9.11 -2.47
N LEU A 92 4.80 -8.08 -1.76
CA LEU A 92 5.95 -7.25 -2.14
C LEU A 92 7.08 -7.48 -1.13
N ARG A 93 8.30 -7.73 -1.61
CA ARG A 93 9.50 -7.88 -0.77
C ARG A 93 10.67 -7.04 -1.25
N GLY A 94 11.51 -6.63 -0.30
CA GLY A 94 12.77 -5.95 -0.56
C GLY A 94 13.29 -5.21 0.68
N TYR A 95 13.79 -3.99 0.51
CA TYR A 95 14.49 -3.23 1.56
C TYR A 95 13.91 -1.83 1.76
N ASP A 96 14.27 -1.18 2.87
CA ASP A 96 13.92 0.22 3.13
C ASP A 96 15.01 1.15 2.61
N GLY A 97 14.60 2.12 1.80
CA GLY A 97 15.43 3.22 1.35
C GLY A 97 14.90 4.57 1.85
N ALA A 98 15.73 5.59 1.75
CA ALA A 98 15.33 6.98 1.84
C ALA A 98 15.92 7.76 0.66
N ASP A 99 15.13 8.65 0.08
CA ASP A 99 15.58 9.54 -0.97
C ASP A 99 14.63 10.75 -1.11
N MET A 100 15.00 11.70 -1.96
CA MET A 100 14.15 12.80 -2.39
C MET A 100 13.02 12.27 -3.28
N ALA A 101 11.77 12.44 -2.85
CA ALA A 101 10.59 12.14 -3.65
C ALA A 101 9.90 13.44 -4.07
N THR A 102 9.52 13.55 -5.35
CA THR A 102 8.85 14.71 -5.93
C THR A 102 7.49 14.30 -6.49
N LEU A 103 6.42 14.95 -6.03
CA LEU A 103 5.04 14.73 -6.44
C LEU A 103 4.38 16.08 -6.73
N GLY A 104 4.09 16.34 -8.01
CA GLY A 104 3.67 17.67 -8.46
C GLY A 104 4.72 18.71 -8.11
N ARG A 105 4.34 19.77 -7.40
CA ARG A 105 5.27 20.83 -6.98
C ARG A 105 6.02 20.53 -5.67
N TYR A 106 5.66 19.47 -4.96
CA TYR A 106 6.20 19.18 -3.64
C TYR A 106 7.34 18.17 -3.76
N SER A 107 8.49 18.49 -3.17
CA SER A 107 9.60 17.54 -3.01
C SER A 107 9.99 17.41 -1.55
N VAL A 108 10.20 16.19 -1.08
CA VAL A 108 10.57 15.90 0.31
C VAL A 108 11.57 14.77 0.40
N MET A 109 12.44 14.81 1.41
CA MET A 109 13.21 13.64 1.81
C MET A 109 12.28 12.68 2.55
N THR A 110 12.11 11.46 2.04
CA THR A 110 11.19 10.48 2.62
C THR A 110 11.78 9.08 2.61
N ARG A 111 11.27 8.24 3.52
CA ARG A 111 11.49 6.79 3.45
C ARG A 111 10.46 6.15 2.55
N MET A 112 10.85 5.05 1.93
CA MET A 112 10.03 4.30 0.98
C MET A 112 10.49 2.84 0.94
N GLY A 113 9.56 1.96 0.55
CA GLY A 113 9.89 0.57 0.26
C GLY A 113 10.56 0.44 -1.10
N MET A 114 11.66 -0.29 -1.14
CA MET A 114 12.37 -0.66 -2.36
C MET A 114 12.04 -2.11 -2.68
N ILE A 115 11.19 -2.30 -3.69
CA ILE A 115 10.64 -3.60 -4.08
C ILE A 115 11.64 -4.29 -4.99
N GLU A 116 12.17 -5.41 -4.52
CA GLU A 116 13.04 -6.31 -5.30
C GLU A 116 12.24 -7.49 -5.87
N HIS A 117 11.14 -7.84 -5.20
CA HIS A 117 10.29 -8.97 -5.58
C HIS A 117 8.81 -8.65 -5.44
N CYS A 118 8.03 -9.08 -6.44
CA CYS A 118 6.58 -9.04 -6.43
C CYS A 118 6.04 -10.33 -7.04
N ASN A 119 5.06 -10.95 -6.41
CA ASN A 119 4.40 -12.17 -6.91
C ASN A 119 3.14 -11.87 -7.77
N SER A 120 2.89 -10.59 -8.08
CA SER A 120 1.62 -10.16 -8.65
C SER A 120 1.83 -9.46 -9.98
N ARG A 121 1.06 -9.94 -10.97
CA ARG A 121 0.99 -9.33 -12.29
C ARG A 121 0.37 -7.94 -12.26
N ASN A 122 -0.24 -7.54 -11.14
CA ASN A 122 -0.77 -6.18 -10.94
C ASN A 122 0.29 -5.10 -11.03
N PHE A 123 1.55 -5.49 -11.10
CA PHE A 123 2.69 -4.62 -11.19
C PHE A 123 3.49 -4.77 -12.49
N ASP A 124 2.96 -5.50 -13.49
CA ASP A 124 3.64 -5.72 -14.79
C ASP A 124 3.88 -4.41 -15.58
N ASP A 125 3.12 -3.34 -15.32
CA ASP A 125 3.18 -2.11 -16.13
C ASP A 125 3.31 -0.82 -15.33
N VAL A 126 3.72 -0.94 -14.07
CA VAL A 126 3.89 0.17 -13.13
C VAL A 126 5.19 0.02 -12.37
N ASP A 127 5.73 1.16 -11.94
CA ASP A 127 7.02 1.27 -11.28
C ASP A 127 6.89 1.20 -9.75
N GLY A 128 5.68 1.01 -9.23
CA GLY A 128 5.40 0.92 -7.79
C GLY A 128 3.98 1.32 -7.41
N ILE A 129 3.81 1.64 -6.14
CA ILE A 129 2.59 2.12 -5.51
C ILE A 129 2.87 3.40 -4.70
N LEU A 130 2.04 4.42 -4.90
CA LEU A 130 1.92 5.59 -4.06
C LEU A 130 0.76 5.40 -3.10
N GLY A 131 1.05 4.86 -1.92
CA GLY A 131 0.11 4.89 -0.81
C GLY A 131 -0.10 6.33 -0.33
N PHE A 132 -1.36 6.75 -0.27
CA PHE A 132 -1.81 8.07 0.18
C PHE A 132 -2.76 8.02 1.39
N GLY A 133 -2.90 6.85 1.99
CA GLY A 133 -3.49 6.60 3.30
C GLY A 133 -2.79 7.36 4.43
N TRP A 134 -3.54 7.62 5.50
CA TRP A 134 -3.00 8.28 6.69
C TRP A 134 -2.57 7.25 7.73
N ALA A 135 -1.37 7.40 8.28
CA ALA A 135 -0.91 6.62 9.42
C ALA A 135 -0.12 7.50 10.38
N ASP A 136 -0.70 7.80 11.55
CA ASP A 136 -0.14 8.77 12.50
C ASP A 136 0.84 8.21 13.53
N GLN A 137 1.57 7.16 13.19
CA GLN A 137 2.56 6.60 14.11
C GLN A 137 3.90 7.35 13.98
N PRO A 138 4.72 7.45 15.03
CA PRO A 138 6.03 8.12 14.96
C PRO A 138 6.88 7.59 13.81
N ARG A 139 7.00 6.28 13.63
CA ARG A 139 7.83 5.67 12.57
C ARG A 139 7.07 5.33 11.27
N SER A 140 5.82 5.76 11.12
CA SER A 140 4.95 5.45 9.97
C SER A 140 5.59 5.82 8.63
N ALA A 141 5.58 4.91 7.65
CA ALA A 141 6.05 5.18 6.27
C ALA A 141 5.10 6.04 5.41
N ALA A 142 4.12 6.70 6.04
CA ALA A 142 3.14 7.53 5.33
C ALA A 142 3.77 8.71 4.59
N LEU A 143 3.77 8.66 3.25
CA LEU A 143 4.28 9.77 2.43
C LEU A 143 3.49 11.06 2.69
N LEU A 144 2.16 10.97 2.77
CA LEU A 144 1.30 12.11 3.06
C LEU A 144 1.70 12.84 4.34
N LYS A 145 2.07 12.08 5.38
CA LYS A 145 2.55 12.66 6.64
C LYS A 145 3.91 13.35 6.46
N THR A 146 4.77 12.86 5.58
CA THR A 146 6.05 13.52 5.25
C THR A 146 5.86 14.79 4.42
N LEU A 147 4.99 14.76 3.41
CA LEU A 147 4.67 15.91 2.55
C LEU A 147 4.11 17.10 3.33
N THR A 148 3.51 16.84 4.48
CA THR A 148 2.70 17.81 5.21
C THR A 148 3.29 18.24 6.55
N GLN A 149 4.51 17.78 6.86
CA GLN A 149 5.19 18.10 8.11
C GLN A 149 6.58 18.68 7.82
N PRO A 150 6.98 19.75 8.51
CA PRO A 150 8.30 20.35 8.32
C PRO A 150 9.45 19.45 8.79
N SER A 151 9.16 18.43 9.59
CA SER A 151 10.16 17.52 10.13
C SER A 151 9.60 16.12 10.36
N ARG A 152 10.49 15.13 10.40
CA ARG A 152 10.26 13.74 10.74
C ARG A 152 11.36 13.27 11.73
N PRO A 153 11.31 13.69 13.01
CA PRO A 153 12.39 13.41 13.97
C PRO A 153 12.62 11.92 14.22
N SER A 154 11.55 11.11 14.18
CA SER A 154 11.62 9.65 14.26
C SER A 154 12.43 9.00 13.14
N TRP A 155 12.67 9.75 12.05
CA TRP A 155 13.46 9.36 10.91
C TRP A 155 14.81 10.08 10.82
N ASN A 156 15.16 10.88 11.83
CA ASN A 156 16.32 11.79 11.84
C ASN A 156 16.25 12.87 10.75
N ILE A 157 15.04 13.28 10.35
CA ILE A 157 14.84 14.44 9.48
C ILE A 157 14.32 15.57 10.38
N PHE A 158 15.19 16.47 10.79
CA PHE A 158 14.81 17.58 11.69
C PHE A 158 14.29 18.79 10.90
N ASP A 159 14.78 18.96 9.67
CA ASP A 159 14.34 19.97 8.72
C ASP A 159 14.14 19.27 7.37
N GLN A 160 12.92 19.34 6.83
CA GLN A 160 12.64 18.82 5.50
C GLN A 160 13.28 19.71 4.44
N PRO A 161 14.12 19.17 3.53
CA PRO A 161 14.64 19.92 2.40
C PRO A 161 13.56 20.08 1.32
N PHE A 162 12.49 20.81 1.63
CA PHE A 162 11.44 21.10 0.67
C PHE A 162 12.03 21.82 -0.55
N ALA A 163 11.86 21.25 -1.75
CA ALA A 163 12.13 21.98 -2.97
C ALA A 163 10.95 22.90 -3.33
N GLY A 164 11.18 23.87 -4.21
CA GLY A 164 10.15 24.83 -4.61
C GLY A 164 10.05 26.02 -3.66
N ASP A 165 8.87 26.24 -3.06
CA ASP A 165 8.62 27.38 -2.16
C ASP A 165 9.03 27.14 -0.71
N GLY A 166 9.55 25.94 -0.40
CA GLY A 166 10.02 25.59 0.94
C GLY A 166 8.91 25.29 1.95
N VAL A 167 7.65 25.22 1.52
CA VAL A 167 6.49 25.10 2.41
C VAL A 167 5.91 23.68 2.36
N PRO A 168 5.58 23.06 3.53
CA PRO A 168 4.86 21.80 3.56
C PRO A 168 3.54 21.88 2.80
N MET A 169 3.15 20.77 2.17
CA MET A 169 1.81 20.65 1.61
C MET A 169 0.76 20.83 2.71
N PRO A 170 -0.30 21.65 2.51
CA PRO A 170 -1.44 21.61 3.41
C PRO A 170 -1.98 20.17 3.54
N ARG A 171 -2.38 19.74 4.74
CA ARG A 171 -2.91 18.39 5.01
C ARG A 171 -4.32 18.16 4.46
N LYS A 172 -4.48 18.39 3.17
CA LYS A 172 -5.75 18.32 2.47
C LYS A 172 -5.51 17.93 1.02
N PHE A 173 -6.28 16.99 0.52
CA PHE A 173 -6.24 16.60 -0.89
C PHE A 173 -7.61 16.10 -1.35
N ALA A 174 -7.87 16.18 -2.65
CA ALA A 174 -9.08 15.64 -3.25
C ALA A 174 -8.73 14.67 -4.38
N PHE A 175 -9.55 13.65 -4.57
CA PHE A 175 -9.45 12.73 -5.69
C PHE A 175 -10.81 12.53 -6.35
N THR A 176 -10.80 12.48 -7.68
CA THR A 176 -11.99 12.25 -8.51
C THR A 176 -11.58 11.57 -9.81
N ALA A 177 -12.54 10.89 -10.44
CA ALA A 177 -12.33 10.25 -11.73
C ALA A 177 -13.56 10.33 -12.65
N ASN A 178 -13.37 9.89 -13.89
CA ASN A 178 -14.41 9.49 -14.84
C ASN A 178 -14.04 8.11 -15.44
N ASN A 179 -14.68 7.71 -16.53
CA ASN A 179 -14.40 6.39 -17.12
C ASN A 179 -13.02 6.33 -17.79
N GLU A 180 -12.44 7.49 -18.11
CA GLU A 180 -11.22 7.65 -18.90
C GLU A 180 -9.99 7.97 -18.06
N LEU A 181 -10.14 8.76 -16.99
CA LEU A 181 -9.03 9.34 -16.25
C LEU A 181 -9.41 9.75 -14.82
N GLY A 182 -8.39 9.90 -13.97
CA GLY A 182 -8.48 10.43 -12.63
C GLY A 182 -7.69 11.74 -12.47
N GLU A 183 -7.98 12.47 -11.40
CA GLU A 183 -7.28 13.69 -11.02
C GLU A 183 -7.09 13.73 -9.51
N LEU A 184 -5.83 13.85 -9.08
CA LEU A 184 -5.42 14.08 -7.70
C LEU A 184 -5.10 15.55 -7.52
N GLN A 185 -5.70 16.19 -6.52
CA GLN A 185 -5.46 17.58 -6.19
C GLN A 185 -4.83 17.70 -4.81
N LEU A 186 -3.63 18.28 -4.75
CA LEU A 186 -2.80 18.35 -3.55
C LEU A 186 -2.82 19.73 -2.92
N GLY A 187 -2.96 19.77 -1.59
CA GLY A 187 -3.02 21.00 -0.79
C GLY A 187 -4.41 21.64 -0.73
N GLY A 188 -5.43 21.03 -1.34
CA GLY A 188 -6.77 21.58 -1.43
C GLY A 188 -7.55 20.98 -2.60
N TYR A 189 -8.47 21.75 -3.15
CA TYR A 189 -9.24 21.41 -4.34
C TYR A 189 -9.58 22.68 -5.13
N ASP A 190 -9.82 22.54 -6.44
CA ASP A 190 -10.29 23.58 -7.34
C ASP A 190 -11.82 23.68 -7.21
N PRO A 191 -12.38 24.79 -6.71
CA PRO A 191 -13.82 24.95 -6.57
C PRO A 191 -14.60 24.77 -7.88
N ALA A 192 -13.99 25.03 -9.04
CA ALA A 192 -14.63 24.85 -10.34
C ALA A 192 -14.99 23.38 -10.64
N MET A 193 -14.38 22.43 -9.93
CA MET A 193 -14.67 21.00 -10.08
C MET A 193 -16.00 20.58 -9.44
N LEU A 194 -16.58 21.42 -8.61
CA LEU A 194 -17.78 21.13 -7.82
C LEU A 194 -19.01 21.77 -8.45
N SER A 195 -20.13 21.05 -8.52
CA SER A 195 -21.42 21.67 -8.81
C SER A 195 -22.12 22.20 -7.56
N GLU A 196 -21.76 21.67 -6.39
CA GLU A 196 -22.28 22.05 -5.07
C GLU A 196 -21.17 21.91 -4.01
N ASP A 197 -21.32 22.59 -2.87
CA ASP A 197 -20.37 22.50 -1.78
C ASP A 197 -20.24 21.07 -1.22
N PHE A 198 -19.10 20.79 -0.56
CA PHE A 198 -18.89 19.51 0.10
C PHE A 198 -19.89 19.30 1.24
N THR A 199 -20.53 18.14 1.23
CA THR A 199 -21.10 17.55 2.43
C THR A 199 -19.94 16.96 3.25
N MET A 200 -19.78 17.42 4.49
CA MET A 200 -18.66 17.05 5.34
C MET A 200 -19.05 15.96 6.34
N PHE A 201 -18.16 15.00 6.53
CA PHE A 201 -18.30 13.86 7.43
C PHE A 201 -17.13 13.81 8.40
N HIS A 202 -17.37 13.32 9.61
CA HIS A 202 -16.26 12.87 10.46
C HIS A 202 -15.62 11.63 9.82
N MET A 203 -14.29 11.60 9.77
CA MET A 203 -13.58 10.40 9.33
C MET A 203 -13.72 9.32 10.42
N THR A 204 -14.22 8.13 10.06
CA THR A 204 -14.35 7.02 11.01
C THR A 204 -13.04 6.25 11.11
N GLY A 205 -12.55 6.10 12.35
CA GLY A 205 -11.30 5.40 12.66
C GLY A 205 -10.08 6.33 12.66
N GLU A 206 -8.94 5.82 13.12
CA GLU A 206 -7.73 6.65 13.26
C GLU A 206 -6.94 6.80 11.96
N ASN A 207 -6.95 5.75 11.13
CA ASN A 207 -6.05 5.58 9.97
C ASN A 207 -6.80 5.04 8.74
N VAL A 208 -8.13 5.20 8.70
CA VAL A 208 -8.99 4.71 7.62
C VAL A 208 -9.73 5.90 7.05
N TYR A 209 -9.74 6.06 5.74
CA TYR A 209 -10.55 7.08 5.06
C TYR A 209 -11.99 6.60 4.92
N GLY A 210 -12.65 6.46 6.07
CA GLY A 210 -13.98 5.91 6.15
C GLY A 210 -15.02 6.94 6.59
N ILE A 211 -16.27 6.68 6.24
CA ILE A 211 -17.44 7.32 6.84
C ILE A 211 -18.41 6.26 7.36
N ASP A 212 -19.22 6.63 8.34
CA ASP A 212 -20.25 5.75 8.87
C ASP A 212 -21.42 5.61 7.88
N ILE A 213 -21.65 4.40 7.39
CA ILE A 213 -22.80 4.01 6.57
C ILE A 213 -23.79 3.28 7.48
N HIS A 214 -25.02 3.81 7.57
CA HIS A 214 -26.04 3.26 8.48
C HIS A 214 -27.20 2.57 7.73
N SER A 215 -27.22 2.61 6.41
CA SER A 215 -28.18 1.85 5.60
C SER A 215 -27.65 1.72 4.16
N ILE A 216 -27.89 0.56 3.56
CA ILE A 216 -27.77 0.36 2.12
C ILE A 216 -29.02 -0.35 1.65
N THR A 217 -29.72 0.21 0.66
CA THR A 217 -30.92 -0.43 0.11
C THR A 217 -30.78 -0.78 -1.36
N TYR A 218 -31.40 -1.88 -1.78
CA TYR A 218 -31.55 -2.30 -3.17
C TYR A 218 -33.03 -2.60 -3.44
N GLY A 219 -33.68 -1.86 -4.34
CA GLY A 219 -35.12 -2.05 -4.61
C GLY A 219 -36.02 -1.87 -3.38
N GLY A 220 -35.60 -1.04 -2.41
CA GLY A 220 -36.27 -0.86 -1.13
C GLY A 220 -35.95 -1.90 -0.05
N VAL A 221 -35.18 -2.95 -0.38
CA VAL A 221 -34.72 -3.95 0.58
C VAL A 221 -33.46 -3.46 1.29
N GLU A 222 -33.49 -3.43 2.62
CA GLU A 222 -32.32 -3.12 3.45
C GLU A 222 -31.29 -4.24 3.40
N LEU A 223 -30.02 -3.90 3.24
CA LEU A 223 -28.91 -4.84 3.19
C LEU A 223 -28.16 -4.90 4.53
N LEU A 224 -28.14 -3.81 5.31
CA LEU A 224 -27.39 -3.72 6.56
C LEU A 224 -28.26 -4.09 7.78
N HIS A 225 -28.38 -5.38 8.05
CA HIS A 225 -29.05 -5.88 9.25
C HIS A 225 -28.07 -5.96 10.43
N PHE A 226 -27.95 -4.87 11.18
CA PHE A 226 -26.98 -4.78 12.28
C PHE A 226 -27.29 -5.72 13.46
N GLY A 227 -26.31 -6.55 13.81
CA GLY A 227 -26.33 -7.41 14.99
C GLY A 227 -26.40 -6.65 16.31
N GLN A 228 -26.72 -7.36 17.39
CA GLN A 228 -26.81 -6.77 18.73
C GLN A 228 -25.46 -6.25 19.24
N ALA A 229 -24.35 -6.85 18.81
CA ALA A 229 -23.01 -6.42 19.16
C ALA A 229 -22.64 -5.04 18.59
N ASN A 230 -23.24 -4.64 17.47
CA ASN A 230 -23.06 -3.31 16.91
C ASN A 230 -24.13 -2.34 17.45
N HIS A 231 -23.77 -1.65 18.54
CA HIS A 231 -24.63 -0.65 19.16
C HIS A 231 -24.75 0.65 18.36
N LYS A 232 -23.77 0.95 17.50
CA LYS A 232 -23.76 2.18 16.67
C LYS A 232 -24.75 2.12 15.52
N LYS A 233 -25.14 0.90 15.10
CA LYS A 233 -26.02 0.67 13.94
C LYS A 233 -25.50 1.38 12.67
N ALA A 234 -24.18 1.35 12.52
CA ALA A 234 -23.45 1.84 11.38
C ALA A 234 -22.22 0.97 11.12
N PHE A 235 -21.74 0.95 9.88
CA PHE A 235 -20.53 0.27 9.46
C PHE A 235 -19.66 1.21 8.64
N VAL A 236 -18.34 1.04 8.71
CA VAL A 236 -17.41 1.94 8.02
C VAL A 236 -17.37 1.59 6.55
N GLY A 237 -17.72 2.54 5.68
CA GLY A 237 -17.43 2.49 4.25
C GLY A 237 -16.13 3.23 3.95
N GLU A 238 -15.08 2.50 3.59
CA GLU A 238 -13.73 3.04 3.32
C GLU A 238 -13.57 3.49 1.86
N PHE A 239 -13.12 4.71 1.64
CA PHE A 239 -12.78 5.23 0.32
C PHE A 239 -11.39 4.77 -0.11
N ASP A 240 -11.35 3.85 -1.06
CA ASP A 240 -10.11 3.23 -1.53
C ASP A 240 -9.99 3.30 -3.07
N SER A 241 -9.15 4.20 -3.57
CA SER A 241 -8.89 4.34 -5.01
C SER A 241 -8.14 3.15 -5.62
N GLY A 242 -7.50 2.31 -4.79
CA GLY A 242 -6.85 1.07 -5.21
C GLY A 242 -7.85 -0.08 -5.45
N THR A 243 -9.09 0.05 -4.97
CA THR A 243 -10.11 -0.98 -5.13
C THR A 243 -11.01 -0.71 -6.34
N THR A 244 -11.18 -1.75 -7.18
CA THR A 244 -11.90 -1.64 -8.46
C THR A 244 -13.42 -1.59 -8.33
N CYS A 245 -14.00 -2.27 -7.33
CA CYS A 245 -15.44 -2.40 -7.19
C CYS A 245 -15.93 -1.84 -5.86
N LEU A 246 -17.25 -1.76 -5.70
CA LEU A 246 -17.82 -1.68 -4.36
C LEU A 246 -17.61 -3.04 -3.69
N LEU A 247 -17.08 -3.06 -2.47
CA LEU A 247 -16.95 -4.31 -1.70
C LEU A 247 -17.96 -4.31 -0.57
N LEU A 248 -18.77 -5.37 -0.50
CA LEU A 248 -19.72 -5.58 0.59
C LEU A 248 -19.35 -6.84 1.38
N PRO A 249 -19.47 -6.80 2.72
CA PRO A 249 -19.28 -7.99 3.54
C PRO A 249 -20.19 -9.14 3.11
N ASN A 250 -19.63 -10.33 3.01
CA ASN A 250 -20.35 -11.57 2.75
C ASN A 250 -20.44 -12.48 3.99
N THR A 251 -20.16 -11.93 5.16
CA THR A 251 -20.22 -12.61 6.46
C THR A 251 -21.01 -11.78 7.47
N ASP A 252 -21.08 -12.23 8.73
CA ASP A 252 -21.63 -11.46 9.85
C ASP A 252 -20.65 -10.41 10.42
N VAL A 253 -19.40 -10.39 9.93
CA VAL A 253 -18.28 -9.57 10.40
C VAL A 253 -18.21 -9.54 11.93
N GLN A 254 -17.97 -10.70 12.53
CA GLN A 254 -17.82 -10.86 13.99
C GLN A 254 -19.07 -10.37 14.75
N GLY A 255 -20.25 -10.62 14.18
CA GLY A 255 -21.54 -10.23 14.76
C GLY A 255 -21.95 -8.76 14.55
N ASN A 256 -21.25 -8.01 13.70
CA ASN A 256 -21.71 -6.68 13.25
C ASN A 256 -23.03 -6.76 12.48
N PHE A 257 -23.24 -7.85 11.73
CA PHE A 257 -24.47 -8.11 10.99
C PHE A 257 -25.12 -9.40 11.47
N THR A 258 -26.45 -9.50 11.40
CA THR A 258 -27.15 -10.76 11.62
C THR A 258 -27.15 -11.65 10.38
N THR A 259 -26.94 -11.04 9.21
CA THR A 259 -27.03 -11.68 7.91
C THR A 259 -26.03 -11.02 6.97
N SER A 260 -25.40 -11.80 6.08
CA SER A 260 -24.49 -11.30 5.04
C SER A 260 -25.16 -10.23 4.15
N PRO A 261 -24.66 -8.97 4.16
CA PRO A 261 -25.16 -7.91 3.28
C PRO A 261 -25.05 -8.25 1.79
N PHE A 262 -23.89 -8.76 1.36
CA PHE A 262 -23.70 -9.19 -0.03
C PHE A 262 -24.63 -10.35 -0.40
N GLY A 263 -24.86 -11.29 0.53
CA GLY A 263 -25.77 -12.41 0.31
C GLY A 263 -27.22 -11.97 0.11
N ILE A 264 -27.67 -10.92 0.80
CA ILE A 264 -28.99 -10.30 0.56
C ILE A 264 -29.01 -9.69 -0.83
N LEU A 265 -28.01 -8.87 -1.18
CA LEU A 265 -27.92 -8.25 -2.50
C LEU A 265 -27.97 -9.28 -3.63
N ALA A 266 -27.17 -10.35 -3.54
CA ALA A 266 -27.12 -11.39 -4.55
C ALA A 266 -28.48 -12.07 -4.77
N ARG A 267 -29.23 -12.32 -3.69
CA ARG A 267 -30.60 -12.88 -3.78
C ARG A 267 -31.59 -11.91 -4.40
N GLU A 268 -31.52 -10.62 -4.08
CA GLU A 268 -32.40 -9.61 -4.66
C GLU A 268 -32.11 -9.39 -6.15
N GLN A 269 -30.82 -9.35 -6.54
CA GLN A 269 -30.42 -9.26 -7.94
C GLN A 269 -30.82 -10.49 -8.75
N ALA A 270 -30.82 -11.69 -8.14
CA ALA A 270 -31.25 -12.92 -8.78
C ALA A 270 -32.75 -12.93 -9.17
N LYS A 271 -33.57 -12.04 -8.59
CA LYS A 271 -34.97 -11.84 -9.00
C LYS A 271 -35.11 -11.18 -10.37
N GLY A 272 -34.02 -10.64 -10.92
CA GLY A 272 -33.95 -10.07 -12.27
C GLY A 272 -34.31 -8.58 -12.35
N GLU A 273 -34.83 -7.98 -11.29
CA GLU A 273 -35.07 -6.54 -11.22
C GLU A 273 -33.77 -5.76 -11.03
N ARG A 274 -33.66 -4.62 -11.69
CA ARG A 274 -32.46 -3.77 -11.69
C ARG A 274 -32.73 -2.48 -10.92
N HIS A 275 -32.08 -2.34 -9.77
CA HIS A 275 -32.22 -1.18 -8.90
C HIS A 275 -30.86 -0.55 -8.58
N PRO A 276 -30.78 0.76 -8.32
CA PRO A 276 -29.57 1.35 -7.77
C PRO A 276 -29.34 0.86 -6.33
N LEU A 277 -28.08 0.80 -5.91
CA LEU A 277 -27.72 0.75 -4.50
C LEU A 277 -27.82 2.14 -3.91
N LEU A 278 -28.59 2.32 -2.84
CA LEU A 278 -28.71 3.60 -2.14
C LEU A 278 -27.97 3.50 -0.81
N TYR A 279 -26.84 4.20 -0.70
CA TYR A 279 -26.05 4.31 0.51
C TYR A 279 -26.53 5.49 1.34
N LYS A 280 -26.73 5.30 2.65
CA LYS A 280 -27.15 6.37 3.56
C LYS A 280 -26.14 6.59 4.67
N THR A 281 -25.84 7.86 4.91
CA THR A 281 -24.87 8.31 5.91
C THR A 281 -25.32 9.64 6.51
N ARG A 282 -24.74 10.04 7.64
CA ARG A 282 -25.03 11.31 8.32
C ARG A 282 -23.82 12.20 8.31
N ASP A 283 -24.01 13.47 7.97
CA ASP A 283 -22.95 14.47 7.98
C ASP A 283 -22.53 14.89 9.41
N ILE A 284 -21.57 15.80 9.53
CA ILE A 284 -21.11 16.35 10.82
C ILE A 284 -22.21 17.04 11.64
N HIS A 285 -23.36 17.35 11.04
CA HIS A 285 -24.53 17.96 11.69
C HIS A 285 -25.63 16.93 11.97
N GLY A 286 -25.42 15.65 11.63
CA GLY A 286 -26.39 14.57 11.83
C GLY A 286 -27.46 14.47 10.74
N VAL A 287 -27.38 15.28 9.68
CA VAL A 287 -28.34 15.27 8.57
C VAL A 287 -28.07 14.05 7.70
N GLU A 288 -29.13 13.30 7.38
CA GLU A 288 -29.05 12.10 6.54
C GLU A 288 -28.93 12.47 5.06
N HIS A 289 -27.96 11.87 4.38
CA HIS A 289 -27.71 12.01 2.95
C HIS A 289 -27.79 10.65 2.27
N THR A 290 -28.31 10.63 1.05
CA THR A 290 -28.46 9.40 0.25
C THR A 290 -27.62 9.47 -1.02
N TYR A 291 -26.74 8.51 -1.22
CA TYR A 291 -25.85 8.38 -2.36
C TYR A 291 -26.22 7.16 -3.20
N ALA A 292 -26.71 7.40 -4.42
CA ALA A 292 -27.10 6.33 -5.33
C ALA A 292 -25.92 5.83 -6.17
N MET A 293 -25.75 4.51 -6.28
CA MET A 293 -24.84 3.83 -7.23
C MET A 293 -25.66 3.05 -8.25
N SER A 294 -25.29 3.15 -9.53
CA SER A 294 -26.03 2.46 -10.60
C SER A 294 -25.95 0.94 -10.45
N TYR A 295 -26.99 0.23 -10.85
CA TYR A 295 -26.99 -1.25 -10.97
C TYR A 295 -25.82 -1.77 -11.83
N THR A 296 -25.36 -0.97 -12.79
CA THR A 296 -24.27 -1.32 -13.70
C THR A 296 -22.90 -1.26 -13.05
N GLU A 297 -22.78 -0.71 -11.85
CA GLU A 297 -21.52 -0.66 -11.11
C GLU A 297 -21.19 -2.04 -10.55
N CYS A 298 -19.90 -2.40 -10.58
CA CYS A 298 -19.49 -3.69 -10.05
C CYS A 298 -19.52 -3.71 -8.52
N VAL A 299 -19.98 -4.83 -7.97
CA VAL A 299 -20.04 -5.10 -6.55
C VAL A 299 -19.48 -6.49 -6.32
N GLU A 300 -18.51 -6.62 -5.41
CA GLU A 300 -17.87 -7.89 -5.09
C GLU A 300 -17.97 -8.21 -3.59
N PRO A 301 -18.00 -9.49 -3.22
CA PRO A 301 -18.01 -9.90 -1.82
C PRO A 301 -16.61 -9.74 -1.21
N THR A 302 -16.57 -9.43 0.07
CA THR A 302 -15.36 -9.50 0.92
C THR A 302 -15.73 -10.10 2.28
N ASP A 303 -14.75 -10.59 3.03
CA ASP A 303 -15.04 -11.27 4.30
C ASP A 303 -15.39 -10.29 5.41
N GLU A 304 -14.69 -9.15 5.51
CA GLU A 304 -14.76 -8.29 6.71
C GLU A 304 -15.01 -6.80 6.41
N THR A 305 -14.63 -6.29 5.24
CA THR A 305 -14.57 -4.85 4.98
C THR A 305 -15.74 -4.34 4.14
N MET A 306 -15.99 -3.03 4.17
CA MET A 306 -16.85 -2.37 3.19
C MET A 306 -16.03 -1.28 2.51
N ILE A 307 -15.86 -1.40 1.21
CA ILE A 307 -14.99 -0.50 0.43
C ILE A 307 -15.80 0.20 -0.65
N LEU A 308 -15.67 1.52 -0.68
CA LEU A 308 -16.22 2.46 -1.65
C LEU A 308 -15.13 2.75 -2.71
N GLY A 309 -14.97 1.83 -3.66
CA GLY A 309 -13.91 1.86 -4.67
C GLY A 309 -14.15 2.81 -5.86
N ASP A 310 -13.55 2.50 -7.01
CA ASP A 310 -13.64 3.24 -8.29
C ASP A 310 -15.03 3.85 -8.61
N PRO A 311 -16.16 3.14 -8.43
CA PRO A 311 -17.48 3.71 -8.73
C PRO A 311 -17.80 4.99 -7.96
N PHE A 312 -17.36 5.12 -6.69
CA PHE A 312 -17.57 6.34 -5.91
C PHE A 312 -16.74 7.51 -6.45
N PHE A 313 -15.45 7.28 -6.73
CA PHE A 313 -14.57 8.32 -7.28
C PHE A 313 -14.98 8.74 -8.70
N ARG A 314 -15.58 7.83 -9.48
CA ARG A 314 -16.16 8.18 -10.79
C ARG A 314 -17.44 9.00 -10.71
N LYS A 315 -18.14 8.99 -9.58
CA LYS A 315 -19.39 9.73 -9.41
C LYS A 315 -19.22 11.03 -8.63
N TRP A 316 -18.35 11.05 -7.63
CA TRP A 316 -18.22 12.13 -6.66
C TRP A 316 -16.78 12.62 -6.58
N VAL A 317 -16.62 13.88 -6.16
CA VAL A 317 -15.33 14.37 -5.65
C VAL A 317 -15.20 13.94 -4.21
N VAL A 318 -14.10 13.25 -3.89
CA VAL A 318 -13.81 12.80 -2.52
C VAL A 318 -12.68 13.65 -1.94
N LEU A 319 -13.02 14.42 -0.91
CA LEU A 319 -12.11 15.27 -0.17
C LEU A 319 -11.60 14.55 1.07
N HIS A 320 -10.30 14.61 1.30
CA HIS A 320 -9.62 14.12 2.49
C HIS A 320 -9.04 15.33 3.23
N ASP A 321 -9.68 15.72 4.34
CA ASP A 321 -9.30 16.90 5.11
C ASP A 321 -8.72 16.49 6.47
N LEU A 322 -7.39 16.53 6.54
CA LEU A 322 -6.59 16.19 7.70
C LEU A 322 -5.90 17.45 8.28
N THR A 323 -6.41 18.64 7.95
CA THR A 323 -5.85 19.91 8.43
C THR A 323 -5.86 19.98 9.94
N ASP A 324 -6.95 19.53 10.56
CA ASP A 324 -7.07 19.27 11.99
C ASP A 324 -7.03 17.75 12.26
N LEU A 325 -5.93 17.27 12.85
CA LEU A 325 -5.79 15.85 13.18
C LEU A 325 -6.66 15.40 14.36
N SER A 326 -7.11 16.34 15.20
CA SER A 326 -8.03 16.04 16.29
C SER A 326 -9.47 15.84 15.80
N SER A 327 -9.79 16.40 14.63
CA SER A 327 -11.08 16.26 13.97
C SER A 327 -10.90 16.08 12.47
N LYS A 328 -10.36 14.92 12.07
CA LYS A 328 -10.19 14.52 10.66
C LYS A 328 -11.56 14.41 9.98
N LYS A 329 -11.65 14.89 8.73
CA LYS A 329 -12.92 14.92 7.97
C LYS A 329 -12.77 14.34 6.58
N MET A 330 -13.86 13.76 6.11
CA MET A 330 -14.07 13.38 4.72
C MET A 330 -15.10 14.32 4.10
N GLY A 331 -15.02 14.60 2.81
CA GLY A 331 -16.02 15.39 2.10
C GLY A 331 -16.47 14.70 0.82
N LEU A 332 -17.77 14.76 0.52
CA LEU A 332 -18.33 14.33 -0.76
C LEU A 332 -19.07 15.49 -1.43
N ALA A 333 -18.82 15.67 -2.72
CA ALA A 333 -19.51 16.68 -3.53
C ALA A 333 -19.82 16.15 -4.93
N PRO A 334 -20.95 16.56 -5.53
CA PRO A 334 -21.21 16.31 -6.94
C PRO A 334 -20.21 17.06 -7.82
N LYS A 335 -19.79 16.38 -8.89
CA LYS A 335 -18.87 16.94 -9.87
C LYS A 335 -19.59 17.94 -10.77
N ASN A 336 -18.93 19.05 -11.07
CA ASN A 336 -19.34 19.94 -12.13
C ASN A 336 -19.19 19.23 -13.50
N PRO A 337 -20.27 19.00 -14.25
CA PRO A 337 -20.21 18.30 -15.53
C PRO A 337 -19.42 19.06 -16.61
N SER A 338 -19.23 20.38 -16.44
CA SER A 338 -18.42 21.20 -17.34
C SER A 338 -16.93 21.21 -16.98
N TYR A 339 -16.56 20.68 -15.81
CA TYR A 339 -15.15 20.60 -15.42
C TYR A 339 -14.45 19.47 -16.17
N GLN A 340 -13.37 19.82 -16.86
CA GLN A 340 -12.54 18.85 -17.58
C GLN A 340 -11.44 18.35 -16.64
N LEU A 341 -11.52 17.06 -16.31
CA LEU A 341 -10.44 16.39 -15.59
C LEU A 341 -9.18 16.34 -16.47
N GLY A 342 -8.00 16.42 -15.85
CA GLY A 342 -6.75 16.05 -16.51
C GLY A 342 -5.99 17.23 -17.14
N ALA A 343 -5.95 18.37 -16.46
CA ALA A 343 -4.88 19.33 -16.71
C ALA A 343 -3.53 18.58 -16.61
N ALA A 344 -2.73 18.60 -17.67
CA ALA A 344 -1.51 17.82 -17.77
C ALA A 344 -0.63 18.06 -16.54
N THR A 345 -0.22 16.98 -15.86
CA THR A 345 0.89 17.05 -14.91
C THR A 345 2.04 17.71 -15.64
N ASP A 346 2.50 18.86 -15.14
CA ASP A 346 3.60 19.56 -15.78
C ASP A 346 4.81 18.62 -15.84
N ARG A 347 5.13 18.15 -17.04
CA ARG A 347 6.24 17.22 -17.28
C ARG A 347 7.58 17.83 -16.93
N SER A 348 7.65 19.15 -16.70
CA SER A 348 8.87 19.80 -16.28
C SER A 348 9.36 19.31 -14.92
N ILE A 349 8.47 18.73 -14.07
CA ILE A 349 8.86 17.99 -12.85
C ILE A 349 9.78 16.78 -13.13
N LEU A 350 9.78 16.28 -14.37
CA LEU A 350 10.57 15.13 -14.82
C LEU A 350 11.89 15.54 -15.49
N THR A 351 12.15 16.85 -15.63
CA THR A 351 13.39 17.38 -16.19
C THR A 351 14.30 17.93 -15.10
N PRO A 352 15.54 17.43 -14.96
CA PRO A 352 16.52 18.01 -14.05
C PRO A 352 16.66 19.53 -14.27
N ASN A 353 16.68 20.32 -13.19
CA ASN A 353 16.83 21.78 -13.17
C ASN A 353 15.72 22.60 -13.83
N HIS A 354 14.59 22.00 -14.22
CA HIS A 354 13.40 22.78 -14.55
C HIS A 354 12.56 22.90 -13.28
N ALA A 355 12.50 24.10 -12.70
CA ALA A 355 11.47 24.39 -11.72
C ALA A 355 10.11 24.15 -12.40
N PRO A 356 9.15 23.47 -11.76
CA PRO A 356 7.82 23.30 -12.32
C PRO A 356 7.34 24.63 -12.86
N HIS A 357 7.05 24.70 -14.17
CA HIS A 357 6.28 25.81 -14.70
C HIS A 357 4.99 25.75 -13.93
N GLN A 358 4.82 26.68 -12.99
CA GLN A 358 3.65 26.72 -12.16
C GLN A 358 2.45 26.84 -13.10
N LEU A 359 1.76 25.73 -13.36
CA LEU A 359 0.34 25.73 -13.63
C LEU A 359 -0.33 26.05 -12.28
N THR A 360 0.05 27.19 -11.68
CA THR A 360 -0.76 27.86 -10.69
C THR A 360 -1.97 28.33 -11.45
N PHE A 361 -3.00 27.47 -11.46
CA PHE A 361 -4.35 27.93 -11.73
C PHE A 361 -4.55 29.13 -10.82
N LYS A 362 -4.79 30.30 -11.41
CA LYS A 362 -5.05 31.53 -10.66
C LYS A 362 -6.26 31.25 -9.78
N ALA A 363 -5.98 30.87 -8.55
CA ALA A 363 -6.97 30.71 -7.54
C ALA A 363 -7.76 32.03 -7.49
N HIS A 364 -9.09 31.95 -7.51
CA HIS A 364 -9.93 33.09 -7.14
C HIS A 364 -9.33 33.70 -5.87
N LYS A 365 -9.26 35.05 -5.82
CA LYS A 365 -8.43 35.91 -4.93
C LYS A 365 -8.28 35.55 -3.44
N ASN A 366 -8.97 34.54 -2.94
CA ASN A 366 -8.97 34.06 -1.55
C ASN A 366 -8.51 32.60 -1.35
N HIS A 367 -8.08 31.87 -2.39
CA HIS A 367 -7.72 30.45 -2.27
C HIS A 367 -6.23 30.21 -2.50
N GLN A 368 -5.65 29.28 -1.71
CA GLN A 368 -4.27 28.82 -1.90
C GLN A 368 -4.13 28.10 -3.25
N PRO A 369 -2.97 28.22 -3.94
CA PRO A 369 -2.75 27.50 -5.18
C PRO A 369 -2.80 25.98 -4.96
N VAL A 370 -3.64 25.30 -5.74
CA VAL A 370 -3.79 23.83 -5.70
C VAL A 370 -2.94 23.20 -6.79
N THR A 371 -2.25 22.09 -6.46
CA THR A 371 -1.49 21.31 -7.45
C THR A 371 -2.37 20.20 -8.00
N LYS A 372 -2.61 20.19 -9.31
CA LYS A 372 -3.35 19.12 -9.99
C LYS A 372 -2.39 18.10 -10.60
N ILE A 373 -2.67 16.83 -10.39
CA ILE A 373 -1.90 15.71 -10.90
C ILE A 373 -2.85 14.83 -11.71
N HIS A 374 -2.49 14.63 -12.98
CA HIS A 374 -3.17 13.70 -13.86
C HIS A 374 -2.92 12.25 -13.42
N ALA A 375 -4.00 11.49 -13.24
CA ALA A 375 -3.95 10.06 -13.00
C ALA A 375 -4.54 9.32 -14.21
N ARG A 376 -3.72 8.52 -14.89
CA ARG A 376 -4.19 7.72 -16.02
C ARG A 376 -4.96 6.53 -15.47
N ARG A 377 -6.27 6.49 -15.72
CA ARG A 377 -7.09 5.32 -15.39
C ARG A 377 -6.76 4.19 -16.36
N LYS A 378 -6.42 3.02 -15.84
CA LYS A 378 -6.13 1.84 -16.64
C LYS A 378 -7.10 0.72 -16.29
N MET A 379 -7.84 0.24 -17.29
CA MET A 379 -8.60 -1.00 -17.22
C MET A 379 -7.71 -2.13 -17.73
N ARG A 380 -7.46 -3.14 -16.89
CA ARG A 380 -6.77 -4.37 -17.30
C ARG A 380 -7.78 -5.39 -17.83
N ASP A 381 -7.40 -6.20 -18.81
CA ASP A 381 -8.34 -7.05 -19.54
C ASP A 381 -8.74 -8.35 -18.80
N GLN A 382 -9.67 -9.10 -19.40
CA GLN A 382 -10.15 -10.37 -18.84
C GLN A 382 -9.03 -11.41 -18.70
N ASN A 383 -8.09 -11.46 -19.65
CA ASN A 383 -6.99 -12.43 -19.62
C ASN A 383 -6.09 -12.18 -18.42
N PHE A 384 -5.84 -10.91 -18.11
CA PHE A 384 -5.13 -10.47 -16.93
C PHE A 384 -5.85 -10.90 -15.65
N VAL A 385 -7.16 -10.63 -15.54
CA VAL A 385 -7.95 -10.98 -14.35
C VAL A 385 -8.08 -12.50 -14.18
N HIS A 386 -8.23 -13.25 -15.27
CA HIS A 386 -8.26 -14.71 -15.24
C HIS A 386 -6.92 -15.29 -14.79
N ALA A 387 -5.79 -14.77 -15.30
CA ALA A 387 -4.47 -15.18 -14.86
C ALA A 387 -4.28 -14.91 -13.35
N LEU A 388 -4.68 -13.73 -12.86
CA LEU A 388 -4.62 -13.39 -11.44
C LEU A 388 -5.50 -14.31 -10.58
N SER A 389 -6.73 -14.60 -11.02
CA SER A 389 -7.62 -15.52 -10.31
C SER A 389 -7.07 -16.95 -10.27
N ALA A 390 -6.44 -17.41 -11.34
CA ALA A 390 -5.80 -18.73 -11.39
C ALA A 390 -4.59 -18.81 -10.45
N THR A 391 -3.75 -17.76 -10.42
CA THR A 391 -2.63 -17.66 -9.47
C THR A 391 -3.13 -17.63 -8.02
N LYS A 392 -4.20 -16.88 -7.72
CA LYS A 392 -4.85 -16.88 -6.39
C LYS A 392 -5.35 -18.28 -6.00
N GLN A 393 -5.99 -19.01 -6.91
CA GLN A 393 -6.46 -20.36 -6.66
C GLN A 393 -5.32 -21.35 -6.44
N ALA A 394 -4.25 -21.26 -7.22
CA ALA A 394 -3.06 -22.10 -7.06
C ALA A 394 -2.34 -21.84 -5.73
N LEU A 395 -2.21 -20.58 -5.33
CA LEU A 395 -1.65 -20.20 -4.03
C LEU A 395 -2.54 -20.69 -2.88
N LYS A 396 -3.87 -20.50 -2.98
CA LYS A 396 -4.81 -20.98 -1.97
C LYS A 396 -4.76 -22.50 -1.85
N ALA A 397 -4.80 -23.25 -2.95
CA ALA A 397 -4.70 -24.71 -2.96
C ALA A 397 -3.41 -25.22 -2.29
N ARG A 398 -2.29 -24.52 -2.48
CA ARG A 398 -1.00 -24.84 -1.81
C ARG A 398 -1.01 -24.59 -0.31
N PHE A 399 -1.85 -23.69 0.20
CA PHE A 399 -2.02 -23.47 1.63
C PHE A 399 -3.11 -24.36 2.25
N THR A 400 -4.08 -24.83 1.46
CA THR A 400 -5.15 -25.74 1.91
C THR A 400 -4.73 -27.20 2.00
N GLU A 401 -3.55 -27.60 1.50
CA GLU A 401 -3.01 -28.98 1.67
C GLU A 401 -2.75 -29.39 3.15
N LEU A 402 -3.06 -28.54 4.13
CA LEU A 402 -3.02 -28.82 5.57
C LEU A 402 -4.41 -28.92 6.25
N ALA A 403 -5.51 -28.88 5.50
CA ALA A 403 -6.85 -29.06 6.06
C ALA A 403 -7.73 -29.92 5.14
N GLU A 404 -8.33 -30.96 5.70
CA GLU A 404 -9.18 -31.92 4.97
C GLU A 404 -10.44 -31.28 4.35
N PRO A 405 -10.95 -31.85 3.25
CA PRO A 405 -11.95 -31.21 2.41
C PRO A 405 -13.37 -31.40 2.96
N ILE A 406 -14.15 -30.32 2.97
CA ILE A 406 -15.61 -30.37 3.06
C ILE A 406 -16.16 -30.27 1.63
N ASP A 407 -17.02 -31.23 1.28
CA ASP A 407 -17.77 -31.32 0.03
C ASP A 407 -18.51 -30.03 -0.32
N SER A 408 -18.33 -29.54 -1.56
CA SER A 408 -19.16 -28.48 -2.13
C SER A 408 -19.70 -28.92 -3.49
N ILE A 409 -20.97 -29.31 -3.50
CA ILE A 409 -21.79 -29.55 -4.67
C ILE A 409 -22.51 -28.24 -5.05
N HIS A 410 -22.29 -27.80 -6.29
CA HIS A 410 -22.96 -26.78 -7.12
C HIS A 410 -22.48 -25.31 -7.07
N PRO A 411 -22.08 -24.73 -8.22
CA PRO A 411 -22.02 -23.28 -8.41
C PRO A 411 -23.29 -22.76 -9.10
N ASP A 412 -24.10 -22.01 -8.35
CA ASP A 412 -25.05 -21.05 -8.94
C ASP A 412 -24.35 -19.70 -9.10
N LYS A 413 -24.35 -19.16 -10.32
CA LYS A 413 -23.63 -17.94 -10.69
C LYS A 413 -24.57 -16.74 -10.68
N VAL A 414 -24.44 -15.88 -9.67
CA VAL A 414 -24.68 -14.43 -9.81
C VAL A 414 -23.63 -13.68 -8.99
N ALA A 415 -22.56 -13.28 -9.68
CA ALA A 415 -21.66 -12.20 -9.30
C ALA A 415 -21.05 -11.70 -10.61
N VAL A 416 -21.23 -10.43 -10.95
CA VAL A 416 -20.38 -9.79 -11.97
C VAL A 416 -19.02 -9.60 -11.32
N LYS A 417 -18.21 -10.66 -11.27
CA LYS A 417 -16.76 -10.51 -11.07
C LYS A 417 -16.33 -9.48 -12.10
N SER A 418 -15.81 -8.34 -11.66
CA SER A 418 -15.26 -7.41 -12.62
C SER A 418 -14.10 -8.12 -13.30
N GLN A 419 -14.27 -8.47 -14.56
CA GLN A 419 -13.20 -9.09 -15.35
C GLN A 419 -12.14 -8.05 -15.73
N GLN A 420 -12.23 -6.84 -15.19
CA GLN A 420 -11.28 -5.76 -15.41
C GLN A 420 -10.82 -5.19 -14.07
N MET A 421 -9.51 -5.08 -13.88
CA MET A 421 -8.93 -4.38 -12.73
C MET A 421 -8.72 -2.92 -13.11
N VAL A 422 -9.13 -2.00 -12.24
CA VAL A 422 -8.94 -0.57 -12.40
C VAL A 422 -7.80 -0.10 -11.52
N THR A 423 -6.87 0.66 -12.10
CA THR A 423 -5.77 1.33 -11.39
C THR A 423 -5.65 2.77 -11.88
N TYR A 424 -5.15 3.64 -11.01
CA TYR A 424 -4.89 5.04 -11.33
C TYR A 424 -3.39 5.29 -11.32
N ASN A 425 -2.77 5.44 -12.48
CA ASN A 425 -1.33 5.63 -12.55
C ASN A 425 -0.99 7.12 -12.52
N ILE A 426 -0.14 7.52 -11.60
CA ILE A 426 0.35 8.89 -11.46
C ILE A 426 1.86 8.94 -11.64
N GLN A 427 2.34 10.09 -12.08
CA GLN A 427 3.77 10.36 -12.23
C GLN A 427 4.34 10.99 -10.98
N LEU A 428 5.48 10.47 -10.54
CA LEU A 428 6.34 11.06 -9.53
C LEU A 428 7.80 10.89 -9.95
N ALA A 429 8.72 11.55 -9.25
CA ALA A 429 10.14 11.34 -9.46
C ALA A 429 10.87 11.08 -8.14
N ILE A 430 11.90 10.23 -8.17
CA ILE A 430 12.71 9.88 -7.00
C ILE A 430 14.20 10.08 -7.31
N GLY A 431 14.94 10.62 -6.36
CA GLY A 431 16.39 10.75 -6.41
C GLY A 431 16.91 12.10 -6.89
N SER A 432 18.24 12.25 -6.83
CA SER A 432 18.97 13.42 -7.31
C SER A 432 20.15 13.00 -8.21
N PRO A 433 20.05 13.13 -9.54
CA PRO A 433 18.95 13.76 -10.29
C PRO A 433 17.63 12.96 -10.23
N PRO A 434 16.47 13.63 -10.44
CA PRO A 434 15.16 12.98 -10.40
C PRO A 434 15.01 11.87 -11.45
N GLN A 435 14.55 10.70 -11.02
CA GLN A 435 14.21 9.56 -11.88
C GLN A 435 12.68 9.42 -11.94
N PRO A 436 12.06 9.63 -13.12
CA PRO A 436 10.60 9.61 -13.26
C PRO A 436 10.04 8.19 -13.24
N LEU A 437 8.96 8.00 -12.48
CA LEU A 437 8.29 6.72 -12.26
C LEU A 437 6.77 6.88 -12.45
N ASP A 438 6.13 5.86 -13.03
CA ASP A 438 4.67 5.74 -13.17
C ASP A 438 4.16 4.75 -12.11
N VAL A 439 3.50 5.21 -11.05
CA VAL A 439 3.08 4.37 -9.91
C VAL A 439 1.55 4.33 -9.74
N ILE A 440 1.03 3.27 -9.12
CA ILE A 440 -0.40 3.16 -8.78
C ILE A 440 -0.73 4.09 -7.60
N PHE A 441 -1.73 4.95 -7.75
CA PHE A 441 -2.28 5.76 -6.66
C PHE A 441 -3.31 4.96 -5.86
N ASP A 442 -3.08 4.87 -4.55
CA ASP A 442 -3.88 4.06 -3.65
C ASP A 442 -4.15 4.82 -2.34
N THR A 443 -5.42 5.10 -2.02
CA THR A 443 -5.81 5.75 -0.76
C THR A 443 -5.96 4.78 0.42
N GLY A 444 -6.08 3.47 0.18
CA GLY A 444 -6.18 2.44 1.21
C GLY A 444 -4.83 2.04 1.82
N SER A 445 -3.71 2.28 1.12
CA SER A 445 -2.36 2.08 1.67
C SER A 445 -1.64 3.40 1.93
N PHE A 446 -0.72 3.46 2.91
CA PHE A 446 -0.01 4.71 3.27
C PHE A 446 1.42 4.80 2.73
N MET A 447 2.02 3.67 2.32
CA MET A 447 3.45 3.61 2.00
C MET A 447 3.72 3.92 0.53
N LEU A 448 4.73 4.75 0.25
CA LEU A 448 5.37 4.78 -1.07
C LEU A 448 6.31 3.57 -1.17
N ALA A 449 6.10 2.73 -2.19
CA ALA A 449 7.00 1.64 -2.50
C ALA A 449 7.22 1.54 -4.01
N VAL A 450 8.46 1.44 -4.45
CA VAL A 450 8.84 1.44 -5.88
C VAL A 450 9.73 0.25 -6.20
N PHE A 451 9.64 -0.28 -7.41
CA PHE A 451 10.59 -1.28 -7.87
C PHE A 451 11.96 -0.64 -8.01
N ALA A 452 12.97 -1.29 -7.43
CA ALA A 452 14.31 -0.75 -7.37
C ALA A 452 15.36 -1.82 -7.65
N GLU A 453 16.48 -1.39 -8.21
CA GLU A 453 17.71 -2.19 -8.19
C GLU A 453 18.20 -2.39 -6.74
N PRO A 454 19.04 -3.40 -6.49
CA PRO A 454 19.69 -3.56 -5.19
C PRO A 454 20.44 -2.29 -4.75
N PRO A 455 20.64 -2.08 -3.44
CA PRO A 455 21.39 -0.93 -2.97
C PRO A 455 22.83 -0.94 -3.50
N PRO A 456 23.49 0.22 -3.64
CA PRO A 456 24.84 0.30 -4.17
C PRO A 456 25.82 -0.55 -3.36
N GLU A 457 26.74 -1.24 -4.05
CA GLU A 457 27.70 -2.13 -3.41
C GLU A 457 28.51 -1.40 -2.32
N GLY A 458 28.63 -2.03 -1.14
CA GLY A 458 29.34 -1.46 0.00
C GLY A 458 28.57 -0.40 0.81
N MET A 459 27.38 0.02 0.36
CA MET A 459 26.54 0.93 1.14
C MET A 459 26.06 0.25 2.43
N LYS A 460 26.32 0.88 3.57
CA LYS A 460 25.89 0.37 4.89
C LYS A 460 24.53 0.92 5.26
N PRO A 461 23.62 0.11 5.81
CA PRO A 461 22.36 0.62 6.35
C PRO A 461 22.62 1.69 7.40
N LEU A 462 21.92 2.81 7.30
CA LEU A 462 21.84 3.81 8.35
C LEU A 462 21.11 3.18 9.54
N GLY A 463 21.88 2.50 10.39
CA GLY A 463 21.38 1.80 11.55
C GLY A 463 20.63 2.73 12.48
N LEU A 464 19.32 2.86 12.27
CA LEU A 464 18.42 3.39 13.28
C LEU A 464 18.27 2.30 14.30
N GLY A 465 19.27 2.23 15.18
CA GLY A 465 19.30 1.26 16.25
C GLY A 465 17.96 1.27 16.96
N ASP A 466 17.35 0.10 17.09
CA ASP A 466 16.48 -0.16 18.21
C ASP A 466 17.33 0.05 19.46
N LYS A 467 17.28 1.26 20.03
CA LYS A 467 17.83 1.53 21.36
C LYS A 467 16.98 0.86 22.46
N SER A 468 16.49 -0.35 22.21
CA SER A 468 16.08 -1.27 23.26
C SER A 468 17.24 -2.25 23.43
N LYS A 469 17.75 -2.41 24.66
CA LYS A 469 18.92 -3.22 25.04
C LYS A 469 20.28 -2.50 24.96
N LYS A 470 20.44 -1.40 25.71
CA LYS A 470 21.66 -1.25 26.52
C LYS A 470 21.28 -1.46 27.97
N SER A 471 21.75 -2.58 28.51
CA SER A 471 21.55 -3.04 29.87
C SER A 471 21.99 -1.97 30.87
N HIS A 472 21.20 -1.83 31.94
CA HIS A 472 21.68 -1.33 33.21
C HIS A 472 22.95 -2.11 33.60
N LYS A 473 24.12 -1.46 33.52
CA LYS A 473 25.22 -1.74 34.44
C LYS A 473 25.33 -0.54 35.35
N LEU A 474 24.79 -0.72 36.55
CA LEU A 474 25.08 0.10 37.72
C LEU A 474 26.61 0.29 37.83
N ALA A 475 27.03 1.54 37.97
CA ALA A 475 28.26 1.88 38.66
C ALA A 475 27.90 2.96 39.69
N ASN A 476 27.93 2.56 40.95
CA ASN A 476 27.83 3.43 42.13
C ASN A 476 28.92 4.51 42.10
N LYS A 477 28.57 5.79 42.39
CA LYS A 477 29.19 6.68 43.41
C LYS A 477 28.72 8.16 43.28
N PRO A 478 28.92 9.03 44.31
CA PRO A 478 27.82 9.73 44.99
C PRO A 478 27.81 11.28 44.85
N HIS A 479 26.68 11.86 45.29
CA HIS A 479 26.38 13.22 45.81
C HIS A 479 27.30 14.41 45.47
N HIS A 480 26.73 15.48 44.90
CA HIS A 480 26.32 16.73 45.61
C HIS A 480 25.61 17.75 44.67
N PRO A 481 25.01 18.88 45.15
CA PRO A 481 23.66 19.30 44.76
C PRO A 481 23.59 20.69 44.06
N TYR A 482 22.36 21.19 43.88
CA TYR A 482 21.91 22.52 43.36
C TYR A 482 21.72 22.61 41.83
N HIS A 483 20.68 23.26 41.27
CA HIS A 483 19.69 24.21 41.81
C HIS A 483 18.35 24.03 41.04
N HIS A 484 17.23 24.01 41.76
CA HIS A 484 15.89 24.25 41.24
C HIS A 484 15.74 25.74 40.87
N VAL A 485 15.10 26.03 39.74
CA VAL A 485 14.21 27.19 39.62
C VAL A 485 12.85 26.64 39.17
N VAL A 486 11.93 26.72 40.11
CA VAL A 486 10.49 26.58 39.96
C VAL A 486 9.97 27.94 39.54
N GLU A 487 9.09 27.99 38.54
CA GLU A 487 8.07 29.04 38.49
C GLU A 487 6.71 28.32 38.45
N GLU A 488 6.06 28.37 39.61
CA GLU A 488 4.73 27.87 39.92
C GLU A 488 3.71 28.98 39.74
N GLY A 489 2.48 28.58 39.41
CA GLY A 489 1.26 29.29 39.80
C GLY A 489 0.23 29.36 38.67
N GLU A 490 -1.00 28.85 38.75
CA GLU A 490 -1.80 27.97 39.63
C GLU A 490 -3.24 28.00 38.98
N PRO A 491 -4.26 27.26 39.44
CA PRO A 491 -5.12 26.45 38.57
C PRO A 491 -6.59 26.89 38.57
N VAL A 492 -7.40 26.26 37.71
CA VAL A 492 -8.84 26.11 37.94
C VAL A 492 -9.23 24.65 37.73
N GLU A 493 -9.67 24.06 38.82
CA GLU A 493 -10.22 22.72 38.98
C GLU A 493 -11.74 22.77 38.75
N LEU A 494 -12.29 21.87 37.91
CA LEU A 494 -13.59 21.27 38.18
C LEU A 494 -13.79 19.99 37.36
N ALA A 495 -14.18 18.96 38.10
CA ALA A 495 -14.15 17.55 37.78
C ALA A 495 -15.32 17.06 36.92
N ALA A 496 -15.07 16.03 36.12
CA ALA A 496 -16.03 14.96 35.90
C ALA A 496 -15.29 13.63 35.67
N ARG A 497 -15.51 12.69 36.59
CA ARG A 497 -14.98 11.33 36.64
C ARG A 497 -15.41 10.50 35.42
N GLY A 498 -14.43 9.86 34.77
CA GLY A 498 -14.61 8.64 33.99
C GLY A 498 -13.36 7.79 34.17
N GLN A 499 -13.46 6.69 34.93
CA GLN A 499 -12.33 5.82 35.27
C GLN A 499 -11.72 5.19 34.02
N THR A 500 -10.46 5.52 33.72
CA THR A 500 -9.64 4.79 32.76
C THR A 500 -8.75 3.79 33.50
N PHE A 501 -8.94 2.51 33.20
CA PHE A 501 -8.07 1.43 33.67
C PHE A 501 -6.77 1.48 32.84
N SER A 502 -5.71 2.04 33.42
CA SER A 502 -4.36 1.99 32.87
C SER A 502 -3.71 0.67 33.28
N MET A 503 -3.58 -0.28 32.34
CA MET A 503 -2.78 -1.48 32.55
C MET A 503 -1.37 -1.26 32.01
N SER A 504 -0.44 -1.03 32.94
CA SER A 504 1.00 -1.05 32.73
C SER A 504 1.45 -2.48 32.40
N TYR A 505 1.99 -2.70 31.20
CA TYR A 505 2.59 -3.97 30.80
C TYR A 505 3.99 -4.10 31.42
N GLY A 506 4.06 -4.79 32.56
CA GLY A 506 5.31 -5.05 33.27
C GLY A 506 5.35 -6.40 33.97
N SER A 507 4.89 -7.49 33.34
CA SER A 507 5.14 -8.88 33.79
C SER A 507 4.58 -9.93 32.82
N SER A 508 5.01 -9.95 31.55
CA SER A 508 4.50 -10.90 30.56
C SER A 508 5.18 -12.28 30.58
N SER A 509 6.34 -12.46 31.21
CA SER A 509 7.06 -13.75 31.15
C SER A 509 6.45 -14.86 32.01
N LEU A 510 5.79 -14.54 33.13
CA LEU A 510 5.19 -15.56 34.01
C LEU A 510 3.82 -16.04 33.49
N LEU A 511 3.03 -15.14 32.90
CA LEU A 511 1.69 -15.45 32.38
C LEU A 511 1.74 -16.38 31.16
N PHE A 512 2.75 -16.22 30.29
CA PHE A 512 2.96 -17.12 29.15
C PHE A 512 3.33 -18.55 29.58
N VAL A 513 4.11 -18.71 30.66
CA VAL A 513 4.48 -20.03 31.18
C VAL A 513 3.26 -20.73 31.79
N VAL A 514 2.42 -20.00 32.54
CA VAL A 514 1.18 -20.56 33.11
C VAL A 514 0.19 -20.95 32.01
N CYS A 515 0.00 -20.10 30.99
CA CYS A 515 -0.86 -20.43 29.84
C CYS A 515 -0.34 -21.63 29.04
N ALA A 516 0.97 -21.73 28.81
CA ALA A 516 1.55 -22.88 28.10
C ALA A 516 1.37 -24.20 28.87
N VAL A 517 1.50 -24.18 30.21
CA VAL A 517 1.27 -25.36 31.06
C VAL A 517 -0.21 -25.74 31.10
N CYS A 518 -1.12 -24.77 31.14
CA CYS A 518 -2.57 -25.03 31.07
C CYS A 518 -2.97 -25.64 29.72
N VAL A 519 -2.46 -25.09 28.61
CA VAL A 519 -2.75 -25.62 27.25
C VAL A 519 -2.17 -27.03 27.07
N ALA A 520 -0.94 -27.28 27.53
CA ALA A 520 -0.35 -28.62 27.49
C ALA A 520 -1.14 -29.63 28.34
N SER A 521 -1.65 -29.21 29.50
CA SER A 521 -2.47 -30.06 30.37
C SER A 521 -3.82 -30.40 29.74
N ILE A 522 -4.48 -29.43 29.10
CA ILE A 522 -5.73 -29.64 28.36
C ILE A 522 -5.48 -30.59 27.17
N PHE A 523 -4.38 -30.41 26.45
CA PHE A 523 -4.02 -31.26 25.31
C PHE A 523 -3.77 -32.72 25.74
N LEU A 524 -3.09 -32.94 26.88
CA LEU A 524 -2.87 -34.27 27.44
C LEU A 524 -4.17 -34.94 27.92
N VAL A 525 -5.10 -34.18 28.49
CA VAL A 525 -6.43 -34.68 28.88
C VAL A 525 -7.26 -35.07 27.64
N LEU A 526 -7.23 -34.26 26.59
CA LEU A 526 -7.93 -34.54 25.34
C LEU A 526 -7.33 -35.77 24.61
N GLN A 527 -6.00 -35.92 24.58
CA GLN A 527 -5.36 -37.12 24.04
C GLN A 527 -5.72 -38.38 24.83
N ARG A 528 -5.77 -38.31 26.17
CA ARG A 528 -6.23 -39.45 26.99
C ARG A 528 -7.70 -39.80 26.73
N ARG A 529 -8.55 -38.79 26.49
CA ARG A 529 -9.98 -38.99 26.19
C ARG A 529 -10.20 -39.61 24.80
N ASN A 530 -9.43 -39.20 23.80
CA ASN A 530 -9.48 -39.79 22.47
C ASN A 530 -8.90 -41.22 22.43
N ARG A 531 -7.86 -41.53 23.22
CA ARG A 531 -7.38 -42.92 23.35
C ARG A 531 -8.42 -43.86 23.99
N ARG A 532 -9.24 -43.38 24.92
CA ARG A 532 -10.35 -44.18 25.48
C ARG A 532 -11.44 -44.48 24.45
N LYS A 533 -11.83 -43.48 23.64
CA LYS A 533 -12.79 -43.69 22.55
C LYS A 533 -12.29 -44.69 21.51
N TYR A 534 -10.99 -44.69 21.20
CA TYR A 534 -10.43 -45.63 20.23
C TYR A 534 -10.42 -47.09 20.72
N PHE A 535 -10.36 -47.32 22.04
CA PHE A 535 -10.44 -48.66 22.62
C PHE A 535 -11.88 -49.17 22.72
N GLU A 536 -12.87 -48.30 22.88
CA GLU A 536 -14.29 -48.69 22.92
C GLU A 536 -14.82 -49.08 21.51
N THR A 537 -14.31 -48.49 20.44
CA THR A 537 -14.75 -48.81 19.07
C THR A 537 -14.19 -50.15 18.54
N VAL A 538 -13.10 -50.66 19.11
CA VAL A 538 -12.45 -51.90 18.63
C VAL A 538 -13.05 -53.18 19.25
N GLN A 539 -13.89 -53.07 20.28
CA GLN A 539 -14.57 -54.23 20.90
C GLN A 539 -16.02 -54.49 20.42
N GLY A 540 -16.54 -53.69 19.47
CA GLY A 540 -17.98 -53.70 19.13
C GLY A 540 -18.40 -54.51 17.90
N ASN A 541 -17.48 -55.08 17.10
CA ASN A 541 -17.81 -55.61 15.77
C ASN A 541 -17.39 -57.08 15.53
N ASP A 542 -17.68 -57.95 16.49
CA ASP A 542 -17.70 -59.40 16.26
C ASP A 542 -19.04 -59.99 16.71
N SER A 543 -20.03 -60.00 15.82
CA SER A 543 -21.09 -61.00 15.84
C SER A 543 -22.01 -60.94 14.61
N SER A 544 -22.22 -62.12 14.01
CA SER A 544 -23.38 -62.51 13.18
C SER A 544 -23.31 -62.27 11.67
N TYR A 545 -22.60 -63.19 10.98
CA TYR A 545 -23.03 -63.70 9.67
C TYR A 545 -24.21 -64.68 9.86
N GLY A 546 -25.23 -64.58 9.00
CA GLY A 546 -26.32 -65.55 8.88
C GLY A 546 -27.09 -65.39 7.56
N SER A 547 -26.82 -66.32 6.63
CA SER A 547 -27.53 -66.76 5.40
C SER A 547 -29.08 -66.59 5.43
N CYS A 548 -29.81 -66.34 4.34
CA CYS A 548 -29.68 -66.71 2.92
C CYS A 548 -30.00 -65.55 1.96
#